data_AF-A0A6N7H851-F1
#
_entry.id   AF-A0A6N7H851-F1
#
_cell.length_a   1.000
_cell.length_b   1.000
_cell.length_c   1.000
_cell.angle_alpha   90.00
_cell.angle_beta   90.00
_cell.angle_gamma   90.00
#
_symmetry.space_group_name_H-M   'P 1'
#
loop_
_entity.id
_entity.type
_entity.pdbx_description
1 polymer ?
#
loop_
_entity_poly.entity_id
_entity_poly.type
_entity_poly.pdbx_seq_one_letter_code
_entity_poly.pdbx_strand_id
1 'polypeptide(L)'
;MKAVLDTSVVIATDIPLLAGELAISAATVAELHLGVLVATDAKARANRLRRLSALLQHFDALPVDDAVAVSYGQLAAAVAEAGRRPRARTMDLLVAATAHAHGARLYTRNASDLVGVTDLVEVVPV
;
A
#
# COMPACT_ATOMS: atom_id res chain seq x y z
N MET A 1 18.02 0.84 -1.09
CA MET A 1 16.97 1.11 -0.09
C MET A 1 15.66 0.58 -0.64
N LYS A 2 14.90 -0.15 0.17
CA LYS A 2 13.63 -0.76 -0.24
C LYS A 2 12.51 0.29 -0.26
N ALA A 3 11.55 0.13 -1.15
CA ALA A 3 10.38 0.99 -1.23
C ALA A 3 9.12 0.16 -1.44
N VAL A 4 8.07 0.42 -0.66
CA VAL A 4 6.76 -0.19 -0.82
C VAL A 4 5.89 0.73 -1.68
N LEU A 5 5.22 0.15 -2.67
CA LEU A 5 4.25 0.85 -3.50
C LEU A 5 2.85 0.66 -2.92
N ASP A 6 2.16 1.77 -2.68
CA ASP A 6 0.74 1.77 -2.38
C ASP A 6 -0.10 1.28 -3.59
N THR A 7 -1.26 0.73 -3.32
CA THR A 7 -2.26 0.31 -4.29
C THR A 7 -2.58 1.45 -5.27
N SER A 8 -2.69 2.69 -4.76
CA SER A 8 -2.93 3.89 -5.58
C SER A 8 -1.85 4.14 -6.65
N VAL A 9 -0.59 3.81 -6.33
CA VAL A 9 0.55 3.90 -7.25
C VAL A 9 0.49 2.72 -8.21
N VAL A 10 0.32 1.50 -7.71
CA VAL A 10 0.29 0.27 -8.52
C VAL A 10 -0.79 0.28 -9.62
N ILE A 11 -1.91 0.98 -9.40
CA ILE A 11 -3.00 1.09 -10.39
C ILE A 11 -2.84 2.27 -11.36
N ALA A 12 -1.92 3.19 -11.10
CA ALA A 12 -1.69 4.36 -11.93
C ALA A 12 -1.05 3.98 -13.28
N THR A 13 -1.27 4.82 -14.29
CA THR A 13 -0.72 4.64 -15.64
C THR A 13 0.38 5.64 -15.96
N ASP A 14 0.55 6.64 -15.10
CA ASP A 14 1.34 7.85 -15.25
C ASP A 14 2.42 7.95 -14.15
N ILE A 15 3.13 6.85 -13.87
CA ILE A 15 4.11 6.81 -12.79
C ILE A 15 5.49 7.24 -13.30
N PRO A 16 6.16 8.19 -12.62
CA PRO A 16 7.55 8.54 -12.93
C PRO A 16 8.49 7.37 -12.59
N LEU A 17 9.77 7.49 -12.96
CA LEU A 17 10.78 6.53 -12.52
C LEU A 17 10.91 6.59 -10.99
N LEU A 18 10.58 5.49 -10.32
CA LEU A 18 10.69 5.36 -8.87
C LEU A 18 12.05 4.77 -8.48
N ALA A 19 12.63 5.27 -7.39
CA ALA A 19 13.95 4.86 -6.94
C ALA A 19 13.87 3.75 -5.87
N GLY A 20 14.83 2.84 -5.91
CA GLY A 20 15.01 1.80 -4.88
C GLY A 20 14.54 0.42 -5.32
N GLU A 21 14.65 -0.53 -4.40
CA GLU A 21 14.18 -1.90 -4.59
C GLU A 21 12.67 -1.93 -4.30
N LEU A 22 11.87 -1.97 -5.36
CA LEU A 22 10.42 -1.83 -5.26
C LEU A 22 9.78 -3.13 -4.78
N ALA A 23 8.82 -3.01 -3.87
CA ALA A 23 8.01 -4.10 -3.33
C ALA A 23 6.55 -3.67 -3.18
N ILE A 24 5.65 -4.64 -3.01
CA ILE A 24 4.24 -4.40 -2.69
C ILE A 24 3.87 -5.14 -1.41
N SER A 25 2.85 -4.66 -0.70
CA SER A 25 2.29 -5.37 0.46
C SER A 25 1.26 -6.42 0.02
N ALA A 26 1.14 -7.51 0.78
CA ALA A 26 0.01 -8.43 0.65
C ALA A 26 -1.36 -7.72 0.82
N ALA A 27 -1.41 -6.61 1.57
CA ALA A 27 -2.61 -5.76 1.65
C ALA A 27 -2.99 -5.18 0.28
N THR A 28 -2.02 -4.68 -0.49
CA THR A 28 -2.23 -4.21 -1.87
C THR A 28 -2.74 -5.33 -2.78
N VAL A 29 -2.16 -6.54 -2.66
CA VAL A 29 -2.63 -7.71 -3.41
C VAL A 29 -4.10 -8.03 -3.07
N ALA A 30 -4.48 -7.97 -1.80
CA ALA A 30 -5.85 -8.19 -1.36
C ALA A 30 -6.83 -7.15 -1.96
N GLU A 31 -6.47 -5.87 -1.99
CA GLU A 31 -7.28 -4.82 -2.62
C GLU A 31 -7.46 -5.04 -4.13
N LEU A 32 -6.41 -5.48 -4.82
CA LEU A 32 -6.48 -5.78 -6.25
C LEU A 32 -7.38 -7.00 -6.53
N HIS A 33 -7.29 -8.06 -5.73
CA HIS A 33 -8.21 -9.19 -5.81
C HIS A 33 -9.66 -8.76 -5.61
N LEU A 34 -9.94 -7.98 -4.56
CA LEU A 34 -11.28 -7.44 -4.31
C LEU A 34 -11.76 -6.64 -5.52
N GLY A 35 -10.92 -5.76 -6.06
CA GLY A 35 -11.21 -4.95 -7.25
C GLY A 35 -11.60 -5.79 -8.47
N VAL A 36 -10.98 -6.95 -8.67
CA VAL A 36 -11.37 -7.89 -9.75
C VAL A 36 -12.75 -8.50 -9.45
N LEU A 37 -12.96 -9.00 -8.23
CA LEU A 37 -14.16 -9.75 -7.85
C LEU A 37 -15.43 -8.89 -7.86
N VAL A 38 -15.33 -7.61 -7.47
CA VAL A 38 -16.49 -6.69 -7.44
C VAL A 38 -16.75 -5.97 -8.77
N ALA A 39 -15.87 -6.11 -9.77
CA ALA A 39 -16.04 -5.43 -11.06
C ALA A 39 -17.24 -6.00 -11.82
N THR A 40 -18.28 -5.20 -12.05
CA THR A 40 -19.50 -5.62 -12.76
C THR A 40 -19.34 -5.59 -14.28
N ASP A 41 -18.54 -4.68 -14.82
CA ASP A 41 -18.22 -4.59 -16.24
C ASP A 41 -17.14 -5.61 -16.65
N ALA A 42 -17.39 -6.36 -17.71
CA ALA A 42 -16.50 -7.42 -18.19
C ALA A 42 -15.15 -6.87 -18.67
N LYS A 43 -15.14 -5.70 -19.33
CA LYS A 43 -13.91 -5.07 -19.82
C LYS A 43 -13.05 -4.57 -18.66
N ALA A 44 -13.65 -3.92 -17.67
CA ALA A 44 -12.99 -3.49 -16.45
C ALA A 44 -12.41 -4.67 -15.67
N ARG A 45 -13.19 -5.76 -15.54
CA ARG A 45 -12.72 -6.99 -14.87
C ARG A 45 -11.50 -7.59 -15.56
N ALA A 46 -11.54 -7.72 -16.89
CA ALA A 46 -10.42 -8.24 -17.67
C ALA A 46 -9.16 -7.38 -17.52
N ASN A 47 -9.30 -6.05 -17.51
CA ASN A 47 -8.18 -5.13 -17.30
C ASN A 47 -7.59 -5.24 -15.89
N ARG A 48 -8.44 -5.31 -14.85
CA ARG A 48 -8.00 -5.48 -13.46
C ARG A 48 -7.29 -6.82 -13.25
N LEU A 49 -7.81 -7.90 -13.83
CA LEU A 49 -7.19 -9.23 -13.75
C LEU A 49 -5.83 -9.27 -14.45
N ARG A 50 -5.71 -8.63 -15.62
CA ARG A 50 -4.44 -8.51 -16.34
C ARG A 50 -3.40 -7.77 -15.50
N ARG A 51 -3.79 -6.67 -14.86
CA ARG A 51 -2.91 -5.90 -13.96
C ARG A 51 -2.47 -6.73 -12.77
N LEU A 52 -3.40 -7.37 -12.07
CA LEU A 52 -3.09 -8.25 -10.93
C LEU A 52 -2.11 -9.36 -11.34
N SER A 53 -2.37 -10.03 -12.48
CA SER A 53 -1.50 -11.10 -12.99
C SER A 53 -0.09 -10.60 -13.31
N ALA A 54 0.03 -9.41 -13.93
CA ALA A 54 1.32 -8.82 -14.23
C ALA A 54 2.11 -8.49 -12.95
N LEU A 55 1.44 -7.97 -11.92
CA LEU A 55 2.08 -7.63 -10.65
C LEU A 55 2.56 -8.87 -9.90
N LEU A 56 1.75 -9.92 -9.83
CA LEU A 56 2.13 -11.18 -9.18
C LEU A 56 3.26 -11.94 -9.91
N GLN A 57 3.54 -11.59 -11.17
CA GLN A 57 4.71 -12.11 -11.89
C GLN A 57 5.99 -11.31 -11.63
N HIS A 58 5.87 -10.05 -11.20
CA HIS A 58 7.02 -9.15 -11.02
C HIS A 58 7.38 -8.92 -9.55
N PHE A 59 6.43 -9.10 -8.63
CA PHE A 59 6.62 -8.82 -7.21
C PHE A 59 6.27 -10.05 -6.36
N ASP A 60 7.20 -10.37 -5.47
CA ASP A 60 6.89 -11.17 -4.28
C ASP A 60 6.34 -10.22 -3.20
N ALA A 61 5.03 -10.32 -2.94
CA ALA A 61 4.37 -9.43 -1.99
C ALA A 61 4.86 -9.70 -0.56
N LEU A 62 5.18 -8.62 0.15
CA LEU A 62 5.59 -8.68 1.56
C LEU A 62 4.39 -9.11 2.43
N PRO A 63 4.55 -10.14 3.28
CA PRO A 63 3.46 -10.67 4.09
C PRO A 63 3.06 -9.69 5.20
N VAL A 64 1.83 -9.84 5.69
CA VAL A 64 1.42 -9.24 6.98
C VAL A 64 1.79 -10.23 8.08
N ASP A 65 2.95 -10.03 8.69
CA ASP A 65 3.50 -10.85 9.78
C ASP A 65 3.48 -10.09 11.12
N ASP A 66 4.11 -10.67 12.15
CA ASP A 66 4.15 -10.09 13.49
C ASP A 66 4.83 -8.70 13.53
N ALA A 67 5.86 -8.47 12.70
CA ALA A 67 6.54 -7.18 12.63
C ALA A 67 5.64 -6.11 11.99
N VAL A 68 4.88 -6.48 10.97
CA VAL A 68 3.85 -5.62 10.37
C VAL A 68 2.73 -5.35 11.37
N ALA A 69 2.31 -6.34 12.17
CA ALA A 69 1.27 -6.18 13.17
C ALA A 69 1.67 -5.17 14.27
N VAL A 70 2.91 -5.25 14.77
CA VAL A 70 3.45 -4.27 15.74
C VAL A 70 3.48 -2.87 15.12
N SER A 71 4.00 -2.76 13.89
CA SER A 71 4.07 -1.49 13.15
C SER A 71 2.68 -0.88 12.95
N TYR A 72 1.69 -1.70 12.59
CA TYR A 72 0.30 -1.26 12.41
C TYR A 72 -0.25 -0.62 13.68
N GLY A 73 0.01 -1.21 14.86
CA GLY A 73 -0.41 -0.63 16.14
C GLY A 73 0.15 0.77 16.37
N GLN A 74 1.43 0.97 16.07
CA GLN A 74 2.10 2.27 16.20
C GLN A 74 1.52 3.31 15.24
N LEU A 75 1.39 2.97 13.95
CA LEU A 75 0.85 3.89 12.97
C LEU A 75 -0.64 4.20 13.24
N ALA A 76 -1.43 3.22 13.64
CA ALA A 76 -2.84 3.42 13.99
C ALA A 76 -3.00 4.33 15.21
N ALA A 77 -2.15 4.21 16.23
CA ALA A 77 -2.13 5.10 17.38
C ALA A 77 -1.80 6.53 16.94
N ALA A 78 -0.75 6.72 16.14
CA ALA A 78 -0.35 8.03 15.65
C ALA A 78 -1.44 8.72 14.80
N VAL A 79 -2.13 7.96 13.94
CA VAL A 79 -3.30 8.47 13.20
C VAL A 79 -4.46 8.86 14.13
N ALA A 80 -4.71 8.09 15.20
CA ALA A 80 -5.74 8.44 16.17
C ALA A 80 -5.39 9.73 16.94
N GLU A 81 -4.13 9.89 17.35
CA GLU A 81 -3.62 11.10 18.01
C GLU A 81 -3.72 12.34 17.11
N ALA A 82 -3.54 12.16 15.80
CA ALA A 82 -3.78 13.20 14.78
C ALA A 82 -5.27 13.51 14.54
N GLY A 83 -6.20 12.96 15.33
CA GLY A 83 -7.64 13.22 15.24
C GLY A 83 -8.35 12.51 14.08
N ARG A 84 -7.70 11.52 13.45
CA ARG A 84 -8.23 10.75 12.32
C ARG A 84 -8.79 9.40 12.80
N ARG A 85 -9.47 8.67 11.92
CA ARG A 85 -10.10 7.37 12.24
C ARG A 85 -9.31 6.20 11.61
N PRO A 86 -8.48 5.47 12.37
CA PRO A 86 -7.64 4.40 11.82
C PRO A 86 -8.44 3.30 11.13
N ARG A 87 -9.59 2.89 11.70
CA ARG A 87 -10.43 1.82 11.14
C ARG A 87 -10.94 2.10 9.73
N ALA A 88 -11.13 3.37 9.36
CA ALA A 88 -11.55 3.75 8.02
C ALA A 88 -10.44 3.56 6.96
N ARG A 89 -9.20 3.27 7.40
CA ARG A 89 -7.97 3.25 6.59
C ARG A 89 -7.13 2.02 6.88
N THR A 90 -7.78 0.93 7.27
CA THR A 90 -7.10 -0.29 7.72
C THR A 90 -6.13 -0.80 6.63
N MET A 91 -6.54 -0.78 5.36
CA MET A 91 -5.68 -1.22 4.25
C MET A 91 -4.49 -0.29 4.03
N ASP A 92 -4.73 1.03 3.94
CA ASP A 92 -3.65 2.03 3.80
C ASP A 92 -2.63 1.92 4.93
N LEU A 93 -3.10 1.74 6.17
CA LEU A 93 -2.26 1.56 7.35
C LEU A 93 -1.50 0.24 7.35
N LEU A 94 -2.06 -0.85 6.83
CA LEU A 94 -1.32 -2.11 6.67
C LEU A 94 -0.22 -1.98 5.62
N VAL A 95 -0.45 -1.25 4.52
CA VAL A 95 0.58 -0.96 3.52
C VAL A 95 1.69 -0.11 4.15
N ALA A 96 1.34 0.95 4.87
CA ALA A 96 2.31 1.81 5.55
C ALA A 96 3.07 1.07 6.66
N ALA A 97 2.39 0.20 7.42
CA ALA A 97 3.01 -0.66 8.42
C ALA A 97 3.97 -1.68 7.80
N THR A 98 3.65 -2.18 6.61
CA THR A 98 4.57 -3.04 5.84
C THR A 98 5.84 -2.27 5.49
N ALA A 99 5.72 -1.03 5.01
CA ALA A 99 6.88 -0.19 4.73
C ALA A 99 7.73 0.07 5.98
N HIS A 100 7.07 0.45 7.08
CA HIS A 100 7.72 0.68 8.37
C HIS A 100 8.48 -0.55 8.89
N ALA A 101 7.84 -1.72 8.93
CA ALA A 101 8.42 -2.97 9.42
C ALA A 101 9.68 -3.40 8.66
N HIS A 102 9.77 -3.03 7.39
CA HIS A 102 10.90 -3.37 6.51
C HIS A 102 11.93 -2.24 6.35
N GLY A 103 11.81 -1.14 7.10
CA GLY A 103 12.69 0.04 6.96
C GLY A 103 12.66 0.61 5.54
N ALA A 104 11.50 0.52 4.88
CA ALA A 104 11.27 0.96 3.52
C ALA A 104 10.50 2.28 3.52
N ARG A 105 10.72 3.08 2.48
CA ARG A 105 9.84 4.23 2.18
C ARG A 105 8.54 3.76 1.54
N LEU A 106 7.50 4.57 1.65
CA LEU A 106 6.20 4.33 1.04
C LEU A 106 5.97 5.33 -0.10
N TYR A 107 5.78 4.83 -1.32
CA TYR A 107 5.28 5.63 -2.43
C TYR A 107 3.75 5.57 -2.45
N THR A 108 3.07 6.72 -2.43
CA THR A 108 1.60 6.79 -2.43
C THR A 108 1.09 8.03 -3.17
N ARG A 109 -0.08 7.93 -3.83
CA ARG A 109 -0.81 9.11 -4.34
C ARG A 109 -1.75 9.72 -3.28
N ASN A 110 -1.89 9.06 -2.15
CA ASN A 110 -2.79 9.41 -1.04
C ASN A 110 -1.98 9.85 0.19
N ALA A 111 -0.90 10.62 0.02
CA ALA A 111 -0.05 11.04 1.15
C ALA A 111 -0.82 11.84 2.23
N SER A 112 -1.85 12.60 1.82
CA SER A 112 -2.77 13.29 2.74
C SER A 112 -3.55 12.33 3.64
N ASP A 113 -3.57 11.04 3.30
CA ASP A 113 -4.23 10.02 4.07
C ASP A 113 -3.42 9.43 5.22
N LEU A 114 -2.13 9.75 5.24
CA LEU A 114 -1.14 9.25 6.20
C LEU A 114 -0.62 10.36 7.11
N VAL A 115 -1.40 11.44 7.27
CA VAL A 115 -1.09 12.51 8.24
C VAL A 115 -0.98 11.91 9.65
N GLY A 116 0.13 12.21 10.32
CA GLY A 116 0.46 11.69 11.65
C GLY A 116 1.43 10.52 11.67
N VAL A 117 1.79 9.92 10.53
CA VAL A 117 2.72 8.75 10.50
C VAL A 117 4.08 9.04 9.87
N THR A 118 4.32 10.27 9.41
CA THR A 118 5.54 10.67 8.69
C THR A 118 6.81 10.60 9.54
N ASP A 119 6.69 10.64 10.86
CA ASP A 119 7.82 10.47 11.79
C ASP A 119 8.20 9.00 11.99
N LEU A 120 7.32 8.07 11.58
CA LEU A 120 7.54 6.63 11.67
C LEU A 120 8.00 6.07 10.32
N VAL A 121 7.39 6.50 9.22
CA VAL A 121 7.69 6.01 7.86
C VAL A 121 7.90 7.16 6.89
N GLU A 122 8.93 7.06 6.05
CA GLU A 122 9.17 8.01 4.96
C GLU A 122 8.06 7.87 3.90
N VAL A 123 7.16 8.85 3.84
CA VAL A 123 6.08 8.91 2.84
C VAL A 123 6.52 9.79 1.69
N VAL A 124 6.58 9.23 0.48
CA VAL A 124 6.94 9.94 -0.75
C VAL A 124 5.71 10.06 -1.65
N PRO A 125 5.15 11.27 -1.83
CA PRO A 125 4.01 11.47 -2.72
C PRO A 125 4.41 11.26 -4.19
N VAL A 126 3.49 10.68 -4.97
CA VAL A 126 3.63 10.42 -6.42
C VAL A 126 2.54 11.13 -7.22
#